data_AF-A0A1H3CPB6-F1
#
_entry.id   AF-A0A1H3CPB6-F1
#
_cell.length_a   1.000
_cell.length_b   1.000
_cell.length_c   1.000
_cell.angle_alpha   90.00
_cell.angle_beta   90.00
_cell.angle_gamma   90.00
#
_symmetry.space_group_name_H-M   'P 1'
#
loop_
_entity.id
_entity.type
_entity.pdbx_description
1 polymer ?
#
loop_
_entity_poly.entity_id
_entity_poly.type
_entity_poly.pdbx_seq_one_letter_code
_entity_poly.pdbx_strand_id
1 'polypeptide(L)'
;MAGGRITRPTGGGPGQPAPLLHASGTDHPNLCCPDGVCAYSPNMTLIDEQPAFTTHRVANQPPPLAGFDPLACDPALGSALTRYAVGDLTALALEAGSAEAREHGRLANEHPPVLRTHDRYGNRVDEVDFHPSWHWLMSRAIDHGLHAAP
;
A
#
# COMPACT_ATOMS: atom_id res chain seq x y z
N MET A 1 -38.52 -24.39 3.75
CA MET A 1 -39.68 -23.50 3.59
C MET A 1 -40.31 -23.26 4.95
N ALA A 2 -40.18 -22.06 5.50
CA ALA A 2 -40.85 -21.65 6.73
C ALA A 2 -41.23 -20.18 6.58
N GLY A 3 -42.53 -19.90 6.51
CA GLY A 3 -43.10 -18.57 6.38
C GLY A 3 -43.30 -17.90 7.74
N GLY A 4 -43.03 -16.61 7.82
CA GLY A 4 -43.15 -15.81 9.05
C GLY A 4 -43.52 -14.35 8.76
N ARG A 5 -44.83 -14.14 8.57
CA ARG A 5 -45.67 -12.95 8.81
C ARG A 5 -45.01 -11.56 8.95
N ILE A 6 -45.36 -10.68 8.01
CA ILE A 6 -45.11 -9.22 8.00
C ILE A 6 -46.18 -8.52 8.85
N THR A 7 -45.79 -7.66 9.79
CA THR A 7 -46.67 -6.65 10.40
C THR A 7 -46.18 -5.24 10.05
N ARG A 8 -47.07 -4.45 9.44
CA ARG A 8 -46.90 -3.00 9.20
C ARG A 8 -47.21 -2.22 10.48
N PRO A 9 -46.43 -1.19 10.83
CA PRO A 9 -46.94 -0.04 11.55
C PRO A 9 -47.34 1.09 10.57
N THR A 10 -48.54 1.60 10.78
CA THR A 10 -49.17 2.73 10.08
C THR A 10 -48.87 4.06 10.78
N GLY A 11 -48.36 5.05 10.02
CA GLY A 11 -48.94 6.40 9.93
C GLY A 11 -48.46 7.55 10.85
N GLY A 12 -48.10 8.68 10.21
CA GLY A 12 -48.25 10.06 10.71
C GLY A 12 -46.97 10.74 11.21
N GLY A 13 -46.27 11.61 10.46
CA GLY A 13 -46.63 13.02 10.21
C GLY A 13 -45.37 13.92 10.41
N PRO A 14 -45.33 15.18 9.95
CA PRO A 14 -44.18 15.71 9.18
C PRO A 14 -43.24 16.70 9.91
N GLY A 15 -41.99 16.76 9.43
CA GLY A 15 -41.27 18.01 9.17
C GLY A 15 -40.42 18.62 10.30
N GLN A 16 -39.11 18.33 10.28
CA GLN A 16 -38.07 19.35 10.52
C GLN A 16 -36.88 19.08 9.58
N PRO A 17 -36.41 20.05 8.79
CA PRO A 17 -35.24 19.88 7.93
C PRO A 17 -33.95 19.99 8.75
N ALA A 18 -33.04 19.03 8.56
CA ALA A 18 -31.68 19.11 9.08
C ALA A 18 -30.93 20.29 8.43
N PRO A 19 -30.09 21.03 9.18
CA PRO A 19 -29.41 22.19 8.65
C PRO A 19 -28.33 21.80 7.64
N LEU A 20 -28.26 22.60 6.56
CA LEU A 20 -27.24 22.57 5.53
C LEU A 20 -25.88 22.96 6.14
N LEU A 21 -24.98 21.99 6.28
CA LEU A 21 -23.56 22.28 6.46
C LEU A 21 -22.99 22.66 5.10
N HIS A 22 -22.75 23.96 4.93
CA HIS A 22 -21.88 24.50 3.89
C HIS A 22 -20.46 23.97 4.12
N ALA A 23 -20.10 22.90 3.41
CA ALA A 23 -18.71 22.54 3.21
C ALA A 23 -18.14 23.45 2.12
N SER A 24 -17.68 24.63 2.53
CA SER A 24 -16.84 25.47 1.68
C SER A 24 -15.49 24.78 1.53
N GLY A 25 -15.27 24.18 0.37
CA GLY A 25 -14.01 23.58 -0.02
C GLY A 25 -12.91 24.64 -0.14
N THR A 26 -11.82 24.42 0.59
CA THR A 26 -10.49 24.83 0.13
C THR A 26 -9.66 23.56 0.06
N ASP A 27 -9.70 22.97 -1.12
CA ASP A 27 -8.92 21.84 -1.57
C ASP A 27 -7.43 22.20 -1.52
N HIS A 28 -6.71 21.69 -0.52
CA HIS A 28 -5.24 21.66 -0.55
C HIS A 28 -4.84 20.33 -1.19
N PRO A 29 -4.22 20.32 -2.39
CA PRO A 29 -3.89 19.09 -3.08
C PRO A 29 -2.61 18.51 -2.48
N ASN A 30 -2.74 17.73 -1.41
CA ASN A 30 -1.69 16.81 -0.96
C ASN A 30 -2.29 15.40 -0.91
N LEU A 31 -2.50 14.85 -2.11
CA LEU A 31 -2.93 13.46 -2.37
C LEU A 31 -1.89 12.41 -1.91
N CYS A 32 -0.78 12.81 -1.32
CA CYS A 32 0.23 11.89 -0.80
C CYS A 32 -0.17 11.22 0.53
N CYS A 33 -1.27 11.65 1.13
CA CYS A 33 -1.95 11.01 2.25
C CYS A 33 -3.47 11.01 1.96
N PRO A 34 -4.08 9.92 1.47
CA PRO A 34 -5.46 9.94 1.02
C PRO A 34 -6.48 10.27 2.13
N ASP A 35 -6.11 10.15 3.40
CA ASP A 35 -6.99 10.45 4.54
C ASP A 35 -6.54 11.64 5.42
N GLY A 36 -5.43 12.32 5.11
CA GLY A 36 -4.90 13.40 5.98
C GLY A 36 -4.55 12.99 7.42
N VAL A 37 -4.69 11.70 7.79
CA VAL A 37 -4.34 11.18 9.10
C VAL A 37 -2.95 10.56 9.03
N CYS A 38 -1.95 11.32 9.46
CA CYS A 38 -1.02 10.73 10.42
C CYS A 38 -1.90 10.34 11.62
N ALA A 39 -2.27 9.08 11.75
CA ALA A 39 -3.11 8.60 12.84
C ALA A 39 -2.37 8.75 14.19
N TYR A 40 -2.41 9.95 14.76
CA TYR A 40 -2.26 10.13 16.19
C TYR A 40 -3.64 9.93 16.81
N SER A 41 -3.91 8.70 17.25
CA SER A 41 -5.14 8.38 17.97
C SER A 41 -5.07 8.97 19.39
N PRO A 42 -5.97 9.88 19.80
CA PRO A 42 -6.03 10.37 21.17
C PRO A 42 -6.99 9.47 21.95
N ASN A 43 -6.56 8.27 22.32
CA ASN A 43 -7.22 7.54 23.41
C ASN A 43 -6.23 7.28 24.54
N MET A 44 -6.24 8.26 25.43
CA MET A 44 -5.59 8.32 26.72
C MET A 44 -6.21 7.28 27.66
N THR A 45 -5.62 6.10 27.76
CA THR A 45 -5.67 5.31 29.00
C THR A 45 -4.24 4.90 29.33
N LEU A 46 -3.72 5.58 30.35
CA LEU A 46 -2.31 5.65 30.70
C LEU A 46 -1.97 4.47 31.62
N ILE A 47 -1.67 3.32 31.03
CA ILE A 47 -0.77 2.33 31.65
C ILE A 47 0.21 1.93 30.55
N ASP A 48 1.26 2.74 30.43
CA ASP A 48 2.46 2.39 29.72
C ASP A 48 3.18 1.34 30.59
N GLU A 49 2.87 0.05 30.37
CA GLU A 49 3.59 -1.05 31.02
C GLU A 49 5.02 -1.09 30.49
N GLN A 50 5.89 -0.31 31.13
CA GLN A 50 7.31 -0.26 30.81
C GLN A 50 8.00 -1.52 31.35
N PRO A 51 8.62 -2.35 30.47
CA PRO A 51 9.35 -3.52 30.94
C PRO A 51 10.48 -3.11 31.88
N ALA A 52 10.77 -3.94 32.89
CA ALA A 52 11.67 -3.63 34.01
C ALA A 52 13.12 -3.23 33.65
N PHE A 53 13.49 -3.27 32.37
CA PHE A 53 14.80 -2.90 31.84
C PHE A 53 14.77 -1.77 30.81
N THR A 54 13.67 -1.03 30.64
CA THR A 54 13.68 0.14 29.74
C THR A 54 14.62 1.23 30.27
N THR A 55 15.59 1.66 29.45
CA THR A 55 16.54 2.72 29.81
C THR A 55 16.07 4.12 29.43
N HIS A 56 15.23 4.24 28.40
CA HIS A 56 14.63 5.49 27.94
C HIS A 56 13.41 5.21 27.06
N ARG A 57 12.55 6.23 26.91
CA ARG A 57 11.45 6.20 25.95
C ARG A 57 11.94 6.66 24.58
N VAL A 58 11.70 5.85 23.55
CA VAL A 58 11.97 6.25 22.16
C VAL A 58 10.79 7.09 21.67
N ALA A 59 11.05 8.34 21.31
CA ALA A 59 10.07 9.29 20.78
C ALA A 59 10.54 9.82 19.41
N ASN A 60 9.67 10.58 18.73
CA ASN A 60 9.97 11.18 17.43
C ASN A 60 10.38 10.17 16.33
N GLN A 61 9.78 8.98 16.33
CA GLN A 61 9.95 8.01 15.25
C GLN A 61 8.90 8.27 14.17
N PRO A 62 9.30 8.64 12.95
CA PRO A 62 8.35 8.74 11.85
C PRO A 62 7.78 7.35 11.55
N PRO A 63 6.51 7.27 11.13
CA PRO A 63 5.94 6.00 10.69
C PRO A 63 6.67 5.50 9.43
N PRO A 64 6.77 4.18 9.22
CA PRO A 64 7.31 3.62 7.99
C PRO A 64 6.53 4.09 6.76
N LEU A 65 7.25 4.45 5.70
CA LEU A 65 6.65 4.82 4.42
C LEU A 65 6.27 3.56 3.63
N ALA A 66 5.04 3.09 3.76
CA ALA A 66 4.50 1.95 3.01
C ALA A 66 3.00 2.14 2.72
N GLY A 67 2.52 1.60 1.60
CA GLY A 67 1.11 1.70 1.21
C GLY A 67 0.72 3.08 0.70
N PHE A 68 1.63 3.77 0.02
CA PHE A 68 1.36 5.07 -0.62
C PHE A 68 1.33 4.93 -2.15
N ASP A 69 0.71 5.88 -2.84
CA ASP A 69 0.74 5.96 -4.30
C ASP A 69 1.89 6.88 -4.75
N PRO A 70 2.98 6.34 -5.32
CA PRO A 70 4.09 7.13 -5.81
C PRO A 70 3.70 8.11 -6.91
N LEU A 71 2.71 7.76 -7.76
CA LEU A 71 2.28 8.60 -8.87
C LEU A 71 1.45 9.78 -8.36
N ALA A 72 0.56 9.56 -7.40
CA ALA A 72 -0.22 10.64 -6.78
C ALA A 72 0.65 11.58 -5.92
N CYS A 73 1.75 11.07 -5.37
CA CYS A 73 2.70 11.84 -4.56
C CYS A 73 3.69 12.69 -5.38
N ASP A 74 3.83 12.47 -6.69
CA ASP A 74 4.80 13.15 -7.53
C ASP A 74 4.12 13.93 -8.69
N PRO A 75 3.82 15.23 -8.50
CA PRO A 75 3.18 16.04 -9.53
C PRO A 75 4.09 16.27 -10.75
N ALA A 76 5.41 16.19 -10.59
CA ALA A 76 6.35 16.31 -11.70
C ALA A 76 6.28 15.07 -12.60
N LEU A 77 6.23 13.89 -11.99
CA LEU A 77 6.00 12.63 -12.70
C LEU A 77 4.64 12.62 -13.41
N GLY A 78 3.55 12.99 -12.72
CA GLY A 78 2.22 13.06 -13.33
C GLY A 78 2.14 14.04 -14.53
N SER A 79 2.81 15.19 -14.41
CA SER A 79 2.92 16.15 -15.52
C SER A 79 3.71 15.58 -16.70
N ALA A 80 4.77 14.82 -16.44
CA ALA A 80 5.57 14.17 -17.48
C ALA A 80 4.76 13.08 -18.21
N LEU A 81 4.04 12.21 -17.49
CA LEU A 81 3.20 11.19 -18.12
C LEU A 81 2.14 11.80 -19.03
N THR A 82 1.49 12.87 -18.58
CA THR A 82 0.52 13.63 -19.39
C THR A 82 1.17 14.19 -20.66
N ARG A 83 2.36 14.81 -20.52
CA ARG A 83 3.08 15.43 -21.63
C ARG A 83 3.50 14.42 -22.71
N TYR A 84 3.90 13.22 -22.30
CA TYR A 84 4.37 12.17 -23.22
C TYR A 84 3.28 11.17 -23.60
N ALA A 85 2.02 11.43 -23.22
CA ALA A 85 0.87 10.56 -23.50
C ALA A 85 1.12 9.10 -23.10
N VAL A 86 1.79 8.89 -21.96
CA VAL A 86 1.97 7.56 -21.39
C VAL A 86 0.62 7.07 -20.89
N GLY A 87 0.35 5.78 -21.08
CA GLY A 87 -0.89 5.15 -20.60
C GLY A 87 -1.04 5.19 -19.08
N ASP A 88 -2.16 4.67 -18.59
CA ASP A 88 -2.44 4.59 -17.16
C ASP A 88 -1.45 3.68 -16.44
N LEU A 89 -0.75 4.22 -15.44
CA LEU A 89 0.22 3.53 -14.59
C LEU A 89 -0.24 3.41 -13.13
N THR A 90 -1.46 3.82 -12.80
CA THR A 90 -1.94 3.87 -11.41
C THR A 90 -1.89 2.49 -10.74
N ALA A 91 -2.27 1.42 -11.43
CA ALA A 91 -2.21 0.06 -10.88
C ALA A 91 -0.77 -0.35 -10.51
N LEU A 92 0.19 -0.10 -11.41
CA LEU A 92 1.61 -0.36 -11.18
C LEU A 92 2.16 0.49 -10.02
N ALA A 93 1.78 1.77 -9.96
CA ALA A 93 2.23 2.69 -8.92
C ALA A 93 1.78 2.23 -7.52
N LEU A 94 0.50 1.87 -7.37
CA LEU A 94 -0.05 1.36 -6.11
C LEU A 94 0.63 0.06 -5.68
N GLU A 95 0.87 -0.86 -6.61
CA GLU A 95 1.55 -2.12 -6.31
C GLU A 95 3.01 -1.87 -5.88
N ALA A 96 3.74 -1.01 -6.60
CA ALA A 96 5.12 -0.65 -6.28
C ALA A 96 5.26 0.07 -4.92
N GLY A 97 4.27 0.87 -4.53
CA GLY A 97 4.23 1.57 -3.24
C GLY A 97 3.80 0.71 -2.05
N SER A 98 3.36 -0.53 -2.28
CA SER A 98 2.86 -1.43 -1.24
C SER A 98 3.96 -1.93 -0.29
N ALA A 99 3.57 -2.30 0.93
CA ALA A 99 4.47 -2.95 1.89
C ALA A 99 5.00 -4.30 1.37
N GLU A 100 4.17 -5.04 0.63
CA GLU A 100 4.51 -6.34 0.04
C GLU A 100 5.64 -6.20 -1.00
N ALA A 101 5.50 -5.27 -1.95
CA ALA A 101 6.54 -5.02 -2.94
C ALA A 101 7.86 -4.58 -2.30
N ARG A 102 7.79 -3.73 -1.26
CA ARG A 102 8.97 -3.32 -0.49
C ARG A 102 9.66 -4.50 0.19
N GLU A 103 8.89 -5.41 0.79
CA GLU A 103 9.44 -6.59 1.46
C GLU A 103 10.06 -7.58 0.46
N HIS A 104 9.41 -7.82 -0.68
CA HIS A 104 10.01 -8.61 -1.74
C HIS A 104 11.29 -7.99 -2.28
N GLY A 105 11.33 -6.66 -2.44
CA GLY A 105 12.54 -5.91 -2.79
C GLY A 105 13.66 -6.11 -1.78
N ARG A 106 13.36 -6.01 -0.48
CA ARG A 106 14.34 -6.25 0.60
C ARG A 106 14.88 -7.69 0.55
N LEU A 107 13.99 -8.67 0.52
CA LEU A 107 14.35 -10.10 0.51
C LEU A 107 15.15 -10.50 -0.73
N ALA A 108 14.82 -9.95 -1.91
CA ALA A 108 15.56 -10.22 -3.14
C ALA A 108 16.99 -9.65 -3.09
N ASN A 109 17.22 -8.53 -2.39
CA ASN A 109 18.55 -7.95 -2.23
C ASN A 109 19.38 -8.61 -1.13
N GLU A 110 18.74 -9.00 -0.01
CA GLU A 110 19.44 -9.68 1.09
C GLU A 110 19.84 -11.12 0.76
N HIS A 111 19.13 -11.76 -0.16
CA HIS A 111 19.41 -13.13 -0.63
C HIS A 111 19.92 -13.08 -2.07
N PRO A 112 21.21 -12.75 -2.28
CA PRO A 112 21.78 -12.65 -3.62
C PRO A 112 21.76 -14.02 -4.33
N PRO A 113 21.73 -14.01 -5.68
CA PRO A 113 21.69 -15.24 -6.46
C PRO A 113 22.93 -16.12 -6.26
N VAL A 114 22.73 -17.43 -6.26
CA VAL A 114 23.79 -18.42 -6.06
C VAL A 114 24.02 -19.23 -7.33
N LEU A 115 25.23 -19.19 -7.86
CA LEU A 115 25.62 -20.00 -9.01
C LEU A 115 25.85 -21.46 -8.60
N ARG A 116 25.17 -22.38 -9.28
CA ARG A 116 25.30 -23.83 -9.19
C ARG A 116 25.94 -24.38 -10.46
N THR A 117 27.27 -24.48 -10.44
CA THR A 117 28.02 -25.01 -11.59
C THR A 117 27.81 -26.50 -11.79
N HIS A 118 27.71 -27.28 -10.71
CA HIS A 118 27.56 -28.74 -10.75
C HIS A 118 26.46 -29.24 -9.83
N ASP A 119 25.87 -30.38 -10.20
CA ASP A 119 24.91 -31.11 -9.37
C ASP A 119 25.62 -32.00 -8.33
N ARG A 120 24.83 -32.70 -7.50
CA ARG A 120 25.34 -33.63 -6.46
C ARG A 120 26.08 -34.86 -7.02
N TYR A 121 25.97 -35.13 -8.32
CA TYR A 121 26.60 -36.26 -9.01
C TYR A 121 27.83 -35.83 -9.81
N GLY A 122 28.15 -34.53 -9.85
CA GLY A 122 29.29 -33.98 -10.57
C GLY A 122 29.00 -33.64 -12.04
N ASN A 123 27.74 -33.66 -12.48
CA ASN A 123 27.37 -33.17 -13.81
C ASN A 123 27.32 -31.64 -13.81
N ARG A 124 27.76 -31.02 -14.91
CA ARG A 124 27.69 -29.57 -15.08
C ARG A 124 26.26 -29.12 -15.38
N VAL A 125 25.77 -28.12 -14.65
CA VAL A 125 24.41 -27.54 -14.78
C VAL A 125 24.47 -26.05 -15.12
N ASP A 126 25.38 -25.30 -14.50
CA ASP A 126 25.54 -23.84 -14.68
C ASP A 126 24.23 -23.05 -14.43
N GLU A 127 23.45 -23.46 -13.44
CA GLU A 127 22.19 -22.80 -13.07
C GLU A 127 22.42 -21.73 -12.00
N VAL A 128 21.50 -20.78 -11.90
CA VAL A 128 21.53 -19.74 -10.86
C VAL A 128 20.25 -19.82 -10.04
N ASP A 129 20.39 -20.08 -8.75
CA ASP A 129 19.28 -20.13 -7.80
C ASP A 129 18.97 -18.71 -7.30
N PHE A 130 17.70 -18.31 -7.42
CA PHE A 130 17.19 -17.03 -6.93
C PHE A 130 16.24 -17.23 -5.75
N HIS A 131 16.14 -16.20 -4.91
CA HIS A 131 15.14 -16.16 -3.86
C HIS A 131 13.72 -16.03 -4.47
N PRO A 132 12.67 -16.66 -3.92
CA PRO A 132 11.29 -16.56 -4.43
C PRO A 132 10.78 -15.13 -4.64
N SER A 133 11.23 -14.18 -3.80
CA SER A 133 10.91 -12.75 -3.95
C SER A 133 11.39 -12.14 -5.26
N TRP A 134 12.50 -12.61 -5.83
CA TRP A 134 12.94 -12.18 -7.15
C TRP A 134 11.90 -12.59 -8.20
N HIS A 135 11.41 -13.83 -8.13
CA HIS A 135 10.43 -14.35 -9.10
C HIS A 135 9.10 -13.63 -9.00
N TRP A 136 8.69 -13.27 -7.77
CA TRP A 136 7.54 -12.41 -7.54
C TRP A 136 7.70 -11.08 -8.27
N LEU A 137 8.83 -10.37 -8.07
CA LEU A 137 9.08 -9.07 -8.69
C LEU A 137 9.08 -9.14 -10.22
N MET A 138 9.73 -10.16 -10.79
CA MET A 138 9.77 -10.33 -12.24
C MET A 138 8.41 -10.67 -12.84
N SER A 139 7.61 -11.49 -12.15
CA SER A 139 6.25 -11.81 -12.61
C SER A 139 5.41 -10.52 -12.71
N ARG A 140 5.44 -9.67 -11.67
CA ARG A 140 4.74 -8.37 -11.69
C ARG A 140 5.25 -7.45 -12.80
N ALA A 141 6.57 -7.35 -12.97
CA ALA A 141 7.14 -6.51 -14.03
C ALA A 141 6.72 -6.99 -15.43
N ILE A 142 6.64 -8.31 -15.64
CA ILE A 142 6.18 -8.91 -16.89
C ILE A 142 4.68 -8.65 -17.11
N ASP A 143 3.86 -8.85 -16.07
CA ASP A 143 2.40 -8.63 -16.11
C ASP A 143 2.06 -7.17 -16.45
N HIS A 144 2.84 -6.21 -15.94
CA HIS A 144 2.72 -4.79 -16.28
C HIS A 144 3.39 -4.40 -17.61
N GLY A 145 3.92 -5.36 -18.37
CA GLY A 145 4.49 -5.12 -19.69
C GLY A 145 5.85 -4.42 -19.71
N LEU A 146 6.53 -4.27 -18.57
CA LEU A 146 7.81 -3.52 -18.47
C LEU A 146 8.94 -4.12 -19.31
N HIS A 147 8.81 -5.37 -19.71
CA HIS A 147 9.80 -6.10 -20.50
C HIS A 147 9.69 -5.85 -22.01
N ALA A 148 8.52 -5.46 -22.53
CA ALA A 148 8.25 -5.45 -23.97
C ALA A 148 7.08 -4.56 -24.40
N ALA A 149 6.70 -3.55 -23.60
CA ALA A 149 5.72 -2.56 -24.03
C ALA A 149 6.15 -1.92 -25.38
N PRO A 150 5.20 -1.67 -26.29
CA PRO A 150 5.46 -1.28 -27.69
C PRO A 150 6.16 0.06 -27.86
#